data_AF-A0A7Y3CYW5-F1
#
_entry.id   AF-A0A7Y3CYW5-F1
#
_cell.length_a   1.000
_cell.length_b   1.000
_cell.length_c   1.000
_cell.angle_alpha   90.00
_cell.angle_beta   90.00
_cell.angle_gamma   90.00
#
_symmetry.space_group_name_H-M   'P 1'
#
loop_
_entity.id
_entity.type
_entity.pdbx_description
1 polymer ?
#
loop_
_entity_poly.entity_id
_entity_poly.type
_entity_poly.pdbx_seq_one_letter_code
_entity_poly.pdbx_strand_id
1 'polypeptide(L)'
;MTKVKPYKDSKLGKKEQVANMFDTISKEYDGLNRVISFGIDIKWRKKVVALVKAHKPEMILDIATGTGDLAINLAKTEASRIIGLDISQ
;
A
#
# COMPACT_ATOMS: atom_id res chain seq x y z
N MET A 1 -27.70 7.49 -6.02
CA MET A 1 -26.24 7.29 -6.14
C MET A 1 -25.98 6.09 -7.05
N THR A 2 -25.39 6.30 -8.22
CA THR A 2 -25.05 5.22 -9.17
C THR A 2 -23.91 4.39 -8.59
N LYS A 3 -24.11 3.08 -8.42
CA LYS A 3 -23.05 2.19 -7.90
C LYS A 3 -21.96 2.03 -8.97
N VAL A 4 -20.86 2.77 -8.83
CA VAL A 4 -19.66 2.61 -9.66
C VAL A 4 -19.00 1.27 -9.32
N LYS A 5 -18.81 0.44 -10.36
CA LYS A 5 -18.11 -0.86 -10.31
C LYS A 5 -16.93 -0.82 -11.29
N PRO A 6 -15.77 -1.41 -10.93
CA PRO A 6 -14.60 -1.47 -11.82
C PRO A 6 -14.91 -2.17 -13.15
N TYR A 7 -15.65 -3.28 -13.09
CA TYR A 7 -15.95 -4.09 -14.28
C TYR A 7 -17.47 -4.20 -14.46
N LYS A 8 -17.98 -3.59 -15.55
CA LYS A 8 -19.42 -3.52 -15.84
C LYS A 8 -20.07 -4.89 -16.02
N ASP A 9 -19.34 -5.85 -16.58
CA ASP A 9 -19.86 -7.18 -16.93
C ASP A 9 -19.46 -8.28 -15.93
N SER A 10 -18.85 -7.92 -14.80
CA SER A 10 -18.45 -8.89 -13.79
C SER A 10 -19.59 -9.24 -12.82
N LYS A 11 -19.78 -10.55 -12.60
CA LYS A 11 -20.72 -11.10 -11.62
C LYS A 11 -20.26 -10.98 -10.16
N LEU A 12 -18.99 -10.61 -9.94
CA LEU A 12 -18.40 -10.47 -8.61
C LEU A 12 -18.99 -9.27 -7.85
N GLY A 13 -18.92 -9.33 -6.52
CA GLY A 13 -19.25 -8.21 -5.65
C GLY A 13 -18.30 -7.02 -5.85
N LYS A 14 -18.72 -5.80 -5.47
CA LYS A 14 -17.89 -4.60 -5.66
C LYS A 14 -16.51 -4.74 -5.00
N LYS A 15 -16.44 -5.33 -3.80
CA LYS A 15 -15.18 -5.53 -3.07
C LYS A 15 -14.23 -6.46 -3.83
N GLU A 16 -14.71 -7.59 -4.30
CA GLU A 16 -13.94 -8.56 -5.09
C GLU A 16 -13.45 -7.97 -6.41
N GLN A 17 -14.30 -7.17 -7.08
CA GLN A 17 -13.88 -6.46 -8.29
C GLN A 17 -12.77 -5.44 -8.02
N VAL A 18 -12.81 -4.76 -6.88
CA VAL A 18 -11.76 -3.81 -6.49
C VAL A 18 -10.48 -4.54 -6.14
N ALA A 19 -10.55 -5.65 -5.38
CA ALA A 19 -9.39 -6.50 -5.09
C ALA A 19 -8.73 -6.98 -6.38
N ASN A 20 -9.48 -7.65 -7.27
CA ASN A 20 -8.94 -8.14 -8.54
C ASN A 20 -8.33 -7.03 -9.41
N MET A 21 -8.92 -5.84 -9.41
CA MET A 21 -8.35 -4.70 -10.14
C MET A 21 -6.98 -4.32 -9.59
N PHE A 22 -6.83 -4.28 -8.27
CA PHE A 22 -5.54 -3.99 -7.62
C PHE A 22 -4.55 -5.14 -7.77
N ASP A 23 -4.97 -6.40 -7.65
CA ASP A 23 -4.13 -7.58 -7.90
C ASP A 23 -3.50 -7.52 -9.31
N THR A 24 -4.28 -7.05 -10.29
CA THR A 24 -3.85 -6.98 -11.69
C THR A 24 -2.82 -5.88 -11.96
N ILE A 25 -2.89 -4.75 -11.24
CA ILE A 25 -2.06 -3.57 -11.55
C ILE A 25 -0.92 -3.35 -10.56
N SER A 26 -0.97 -3.93 -9.36
CA SER A 26 -0.12 -3.56 -8.22
C SER A 26 1.38 -3.59 -8.55
N LYS A 27 1.85 -4.61 -9.27
CA LYS A 27 3.26 -4.77 -9.65
C LYS A 27 3.77 -3.64 -10.54
N GLU A 28 3.02 -3.31 -11.58
CA GLU A 28 3.39 -2.30 -12.56
C GLU A 28 3.17 -0.88 -12.02
N TYR A 29 2.19 -0.73 -11.12
CA TYR A 29 1.78 0.56 -10.58
C TYR A 29 2.86 1.20 -9.71
N ASP A 30 3.59 0.42 -8.92
CA ASP A 30 4.70 0.95 -8.11
C ASP A 30 5.86 1.46 -8.97
N GLY A 31 6.21 0.72 -10.03
CA GLY A 31 7.20 1.14 -11.01
C GLY A 31 6.76 2.41 -11.77
N LEU A 32 5.49 2.47 -12.17
CA LEU A 32 4.92 3.64 -12.81
C LEU A 32 4.94 4.85 -11.86
N ASN A 33 4.52 4.68 -10.61
CA ASN A 33 4.54 5.73 -9.58
C ASN A 33 5.95 6.27 -9.34
N ARG A 34 6.95 5.38 -9.29
CA ARG A 34 8.37 5.76 -9.20
C ARG A 34 8.78 6.68 -10.35
N VAL A 35 8.39 6.35 -11.58
CA VAL A 35 8.74 7.10 -12.79
C VAL A 35 7.99 8.44 -12.85
N ILE A 36 6.66 8.41 -12.77
CA ILE A 36 5.82 9.62 -12.93
C ILE A 36 6.03 10.62 -11.79
N SER A 37 6.35 10.15 -10.59
CA SER A 37 6.67 11.02 -9.45
C SER A 37 8.11 11.52 -9.46
N PHE A 38 8.92 11.16 -10.47
CA PHE A 38 10.36 11.40 -10.50
C PHE A 38 11.06 10.96 -9.19
N GLY A 39 10.59 9.84 -8.62
CA GLY A 39 11.08 9.27 -7.38
C GLY A 39 10.76 10.06 -6.10
N ILE A 40 9.81 11.01 -6.14
CA ILE A 40 9.36 11.76 -4.96
C ILE A 40 8.80 10.81 -3.88
N ASP A 41 8.16 9.71 -4.28
CA ASP A 41 7.61 8.74 -3.33
C ASP A 41 8.69 8.11 -2.41
N ILE A 42 9.95 7.94 -2.87
CA ILE A 42 11.06 7.50 -1.98
C ILE A 42 11.27 8.51 -0.85
N LYS A 43 11.31 9.80 -1.19
CA LYS A 43 11.59 10.86 -0.20
C LYS A 43 10.45 10.93 0.81
N TRP A 44 9.21 10.80 0.36
CA TRP A 44 8.06 10.74 1.24
C TRP A 44 8.10 9.51 2.15
N ARG A 45 8.34 8.29 1.64
CA ARG A 45 8.44 7.07 2.47
C ARG A 45 9.52 7.20 3.54
N LYS A 46 10.71 7.73 3.17
CA LYS A 46 11.79 8.01 4.13
C LYS A 46 11.36 8.97 5.24
N LYS A 47 10.62 10.03 4.89
CA LYS A 47 10.09 10.99 5.86
C LYS A 47 9.08 10.33 6.81
N VAL A 48 8.17 9.51 6.29
CA VAL A 48 7.20 8.75 7.11
C VAL A 48 7.93 7.85 8.10
N VAL A 49 8.91 7.07 7.64
CA VAL A 49 9.70 6.18 8.52
C VAL A 49 10.40 6.98 9.62
N ALA A 50 11.02 8.12 9.29
CA ALA A 50 11.69 8.96 10.28
C ALA A 50 10.71 9.49 11.35
N LEU A 51 9.52 9.94 10.93
CA LEU A 51 8.46 10.38 11.84
C LEU A 51 7.98 9.25 12.73
N VAL A 52 7.71 8.07 12.17
CA VAL A 52 7.28 6.90 12.93
C VAL A 52 8.38 6.44 13.91
N LYS A 53 9.63 6.36 13.46
CA LYS A 53 10.78 5.98 14.31
C LYS A 53 10.93 6.89 15.53
N ALA A 54 10.69 8.19 15.39
CA ALA A 54 10.79 9.15 16.48
C ALA A 54 9.84 8.83 17.66
N HIS A 55 8.72 8.14 17.40
CA HIS A 55 7.76 7.73 18.42
C HIS A 55 8.14 6.44 19.15
N LYS A 56 9.24 5.77 18.76
CA LYS A 56 9.70 4.49 19.32
C LYS A 56 8.56 3.46 19.46
N PRO A 57 7.82 3.18 18.38
CA PRO A 57 6.70 2.25 18.44
C PRO A 57 7.19 0.84 18.74
N GLU A 58 6.46 0.10 19.55
CA GLU A 58 6.66 -1.33 19.72
C GLU A 58 5.99 -2.13 18.59
N MET A 59 4.82 -1.68 18.13
CA MET A 59 4.05 -2.32 17.06
C MET A 59 3.61 -1.32 16.00
N ILE A 60 3.58 -1.77 14.74
CA ILE A 60 3.15 -0.96 13.59
C ILE A 60 2.15 -1.75 12.74
N LEU A 61 1.06 -1.09 12.32
CA LEU A 61 0.08 -1.60 11.36
C LEU A 61 0.10 -0.72 10.10
N ASP A 62 0.46 -1.30 8.95
CA ASP A 62 0.43 -0.68 7.63
C ASP A 62 -0.85 -1.10 6.90
N ILE A 63 -1.75 -0.15 6.63
CA ILE A 63 -3.07 -0.41 6.04
C ILE A 63 -3.04 -0.06 4.56
N ALA A 64 -3.63 -0.91 3.72
CA ALA A 64 -3.47 -0.86 2.27
C ALA A 64 -1.97 -0.92 1.89
N THR A 65 -1.29 -1.93 2.45
CA THR A 65 0.17 -2.07 2.37
C THR A 65 0.66 -2.34 0.93
N GLY A 66 -0.23 -2.77 0.03
CA GLY A 66 0.08 -3.11 -1.34
C GLY A 66 1.17 -4.17 -1.40
N THR A 67 2.23 -3.88 -2.15
CA THR A 67 3.44 -4.72 -2.27
C THR A 67 4.29 -4.77 -0.99
N GLY A 68 3.95 -4.01 0.05
CA GLY A 68 4.65 -4.02 1.33
C GLY A 68 5.84 -3.05 1.42
N ASP A 69 6.09 -2.23 0.40
CA ASP A 69 7.26 -1.34 0.34
C ASP A 69 7.41 -0.42 1.56
N LEU A 70 6.30 0.10 2.11
CA LEU A 70 6.35 0.94 3.31
C LEU A 70 6.58 0.10 4.56
N ALA A 71 5.84 -0.99 4.76
CA ALA A 71 6.06 -1.96 5.84
C ALA A 71 7.52 -2.44 5.93
N ILE A 72 8.15 -2.77 4.79
CA ILE A 72 9.56 -3.16 4.74
C ILE A 72 10.46 -2.00 5.18
N ASN A 73 10.17 -0.78 4.73
CA ASN A 73 10.94 0.40 5.15
C ASN A 73 10.76 0.73 6.64
N LEU A 74 9.59 0.43 7.23
CA LEU A 74 9.30 0.58 8.65
C LEU A 74 10.10 -0.41 9.52
N ALA A 75 10.67 -1.48 8.96
CA ALA A 75 11.60 -2.37 9.65
C ALA A 75 12.91 -1.68 10.08
N LYS A 76 13.16 -0.44 9.63
CA LYS A 76 14.26 0.41 10.11
C LYS A 76 13.97 1.07 11.47
N THR A 77 12.75 0.93 11.98
CA THR A 77 12.38 1.32 13.35
C THR A 77 12.82 0.24 14.35
N GLU A 78 12.65 0.48 15.64
CA GLU A 78 12.90 -0.53 16.69
C GLU A 78 11.64 -1.34 17.03
N ALA A 79 10.59 -1.29 16.18
CA ALA A 79 9.35 -2.01 16.42
C ALA A 79 9.59 -3.52 16.43
N SER A 80 9.09 -4.21 17.45
CA SER A 80 9.17 -5.66 17.58
C SER A 80 8.20 -6.38 16.64
N ARG A 81 7.15 -5.69 16.17
CA ARG A 81 6.15 -6.26 15.27
C ARG A 81 5.65 -5.26 14.23
N ILE A 82 5.64 -5.67 12.96
CA ILE A 82 5.08 -4.90 11.86
C ILE A 82 4.08 -5.79 11.12
N ILE A 83 2.85 -5.31 10.93
CA ILE A 83 1.76 -6.03 10.27
C ILE A 83 1.35 -5.21 9.05
N GLY A 84 1.38 -5.83 7.87
CA GLY A 84 0.77 -5.28 6.66
C GLY A 84 -0.63 -5.87 6.47
N LEU A 85 -1.60 -5.03 6.14
CA LEU A 85 -2.96 -5.42 5.81
C LEU A 85 -3.33 -4.86 4.44
N ASP A 86 -3.72 -5.74 3.51
CA ASP A 86 -4.35 -5.36 2.25
C ASP A 86 -5.58 -6.22 1.95
N ILE A 87 -6.48 -5.69 1.11
CA ILE A 87 -7.62 -6.40 0.56
C ILE A 87 -7.29 -7.12 -0.75
N SER A 88 -6.20 -6.71 -1.42
CA SER A 88 -5.63 -7.36 -2.59
C SER A 88 -4.70 -8.52 -2.20
N GLN A 89 -4.50 -9.49 -3.10
CA GLN A 89 -3.58 -10.61 -2.95
C GLN A 89 -2.39 -10.54 -3.91
#